data_AF-A0AA35WW70-F1
#
_entry.id   AF-A0AA35WW70-F1
#
_cell.length_a   1.000
_cell.length_b   1.000
_cell.length_c   1.000
_cell.angle_alpha   90.00
_cell.angle_beta   90.00
_cell.angle_gamma   90.00
#
_symmetry.space_group_name_H-M   'P 1'
#
loop_
_entity.id
_entity.type
_entity.pdbx_description
1 polymer ?
#
loop_
_entity_poly.entity_id
_entity_poly.type
_entity_poly.pdbx_seq_one_letter_code
_entity_poly.pdbx_strand_id
1 'polypeptide(L)'
;MPGRDGSAGPDGRRGERGTDGLPGRAGSPGPSGLPGVGGGGGATYVRWGNSTCPSTAGTELVYAGRAVGSHWSSSGGTSDILCLPEEPEYEEEFQSGAQRYSTLHGVEYETFDGSPLDEARDHNVPCAVCHATSRASSIMIPARQSCPATWTGEYKGYLVSGYGSGGRQSAKCLDGNPEFLNGEARNSNGALFFLVEAVCNGIRCPPYDPRKELTCVVCTK
;
A
#
# COMPACT_ATOMS: atom_id res chain seq x y z
N MET A 1 -97.03 64.01 16.85
CA MET A 1 -96.60 62.64 16.51
C MET A 1 -95.07 62.63 16.46
N PRO A 2 -94.36 61.79 17.24
CA PRO A 2 -92.89 61.81 17.26
C PRO A 2 -92.31 61.17 15.99
N GLY A 3 -91.28 61.81 15.44
CA GLY A 3 -90.53 61.34 14.27
C GLY A 3 -89.67 60.11 14.60
N ARG A 4 -89.48 59.25 13.60
CA ARG A 4 -88.67 58.03 13.70
C ARG A 4 -87.18 58.38 13.81
N ASP A 5 -86.47 57.70 14.70
CA ASP A 5 -85.02 57.79 14.81
C ASP A 5 -84.33 57.35 13.52
N GLY A 6 -83.34 58.12 13.08
CA GLY A 6 -82.53 57.84 11.90
C GLY A 6 -81.59 56.65 12.12
N SER A 7 -81.43 55.82 11.09
CA SER A 7 -80.53 54.66 11.09
C SER A 7 -79.07 55.06 11.29
N ALA A 8 -78.32 54.23 12.03
CA ALA A 8 -76.88 54.40 12.26
C ALA A 8 -76.09 54.48 10.93
N GLY A 9 -75.13 55.41 10.87
CA GLY A 9 -74.25 55.58 9.71
C GLY A 9 -73.29 54.40 9.52
N PRO A 10 -72.78 54.18 8.30
CA PRO A 10 -71.91 53.04 8.00
C PRO A 10 -70.53 53.18 8.65
N ASP A 11 -69.96 52.05 9.08
CA ASP A 11 -68.64 51.99 9.69
C ASP A 11 -67.52 52.48 8.75
N GLY A 12 -66.57 53.22 9.31
CA GLY A 12 -65.41 53.75 8.60
C GLY A 12 -64.48 52.64 8.09
N ARG A 13 -63.90 52.85 6.89
CA ARG A 13 -63.02 51.87 6.26
C ARG A 13 -61.72 51.68 7.05
N ARG A 14 -61.28 50.42 7.20
CA ARG A 14 -60.00 50.05 7.80
C ARG A 14 -58.84 50.60 6.96
N GLY A 15 -57.88 51.28 7.60
CA GLY A 15 -56.68 51.79 6.95
C GLY A 15 -55.77 50.69 6.40
N GLU A 16 -55.05 50.99 5.32
CA GLU A 16 -54.18 50.05 4.62
C GLU A 16 -52.94 49.65 5.43
N ARG A 17 -52.47 48.42 5.22
CA ARG A 17 -51.29 47.87 5.90
C ARG A 17 -50.03 48.47 5.27
N GLY A 18 -49.14 49.04 6.08
CA GLY A 18 -47.85 49.56 5.61
C GLY A 18 -46.97 48.47 5.00
N THR A 19 -46.15 48.84 4.02
CA THR A 19 -45.26 47.91 3.30
C THR A 19 -44.04 47.52 4.12
N ASP A 20 -43.63 46.25 4.06
CA ASP A 20 -42.40 45.77 4.69
C ASP A 20 -41.16 46.46 4.09
N GLY A 21 -40.18 46.77 4.94
CA GLY A 21 -38.91 47.38 4.53
C GLY A 21 -38.06 46.45 3.65
N LEU A 22 -37.27 47.03 2.74
CA LEU A 22 -36.42 46.26 1.83
C LEU A 22 -35.35 45.45 2.60
N PRO A 23 -35.04 44.22 2.19
CA PRO A 23 -33.97 43.42 2.79
C PRO A 23 -32.61 44.14 2.72
N GLY A 24 -31.82 44.02 3.79
CA GLY A 24 -30.45 44.54 3.84
C GLY A 24 -29.55 43.89 2.81
N ARG A 25 -28.54 44.64 2.32
CA ARG A 25 -27.59 44.13 1.33
C ARG A 25 -26.74 43.02 1.92
N ALA A 26 -26.48 41.97 1.13
CA ALA A 26 -25.56 40.90 1.49
C ALA A 26 -24.14 41.47 1.73
N GLY A 27 -23.47 40.95 2.76
CA GLY A 27 -22.08 41.29 3.05
C GLY A 27 -21.15 40.81 1.93
N SER A 28 -20.06 41.53 1.71
CA SER A 28 -19.03 41.14 0.74
C SER A 28 -18.39 39.81 1.13
N PRO A 29 -18.08 38.92 0.16
CA PRO A 29 -17.31 37.70 0.42
C PRO A 29 -15.98 38.03 1.12
N GLY A 30 -15.60 37.19 2.09
CA GLY A 30 -14.29 37.29 2.75
C GLY A 30 -13.14 37.05 1.77
N PRO A 31 -11.92 37.52 2.09
CA PRO A 31 -10.75 37.27 1.27
C PRO A 31 -10.48 35.76 1.16
N SER A 32 -10.15 35.31 -0.05
CA SER A 32 -9.73 33.94 -0.29
C SER A 32 -8.52 33.59 0.57
N GLY A 33 -8.55 32.44 1.24
CA GLY A 33 -7.40 31.93 1.98
C GLY A 33 -6.19 31.73 1.08
N LEU A 34 -4.98 31.85 1.64
CA LEU A 34 -3.74 31.60 0.91
C LEU A 34 -3.75 30.17 0.35
N PRO A 35 -3.21 29.94 -0.87
CA PRO A 35 -2.97 28.60 -1.38
C PRO A 35 -2.15 27.82 -0.35
N GLY A 36 -2.64 26.63 0.04
CA GLY A 36 -1.84 25.73 0.86
C GLY A 36 -0.51 25.46 0.17
N VAL A 37 0.60 25.51 0.91
CA VAL A 37 1.89 25.00 0.46
C VAL A 37 1.64 23.57 -0.01
N GLY A 38 1.87 23.29 -1.29
CA GLY A 38 1.59 21.99 -1.88
C GLY A 38 2.34 20.91 -1.12
N GLY A 39 1.64 20.22 -0.20
CA GLY A 39 2.12 18.99 0.39
C GLY A 39 2.18 17.96 -0.72
N GLY A 40 3.34 17.84 -1.36
CA GLY A 40 3.58 16.84 -2.39
C GLY A 40 3.29 15.47 -1.78
N GLY A 41 2.20 14.85 -2.24
CA GLY A 41 1.88 13.48 -1.86
C GLY A 41 3.01 12.57 -2.34
N GLY A 42 3.53 11.75 -1.43
CA GLY A 42 4.52 10.73 -1.73
C GLY A 42 4.02 9.36 -1.27
N ALA A 43 4.49 8.31 -1.93
CA ALA A 43 4.11 6.94 -1.65
C ALA A 43 5.35 6.09 -1.42
N THR A 44 5.29 5.26 -0.39
CA THR A 44 6.34 4.29 -0.09
C THR A 44 5.95 2.92 -0.64
N TYR A 45 6.95 2.16 -1.08
CA TYR A 45 6.81 0.75 -1.41
C TYR A 45 8.13 0.02 -1.09
N VAL A 46 8.05 -1.32 -1.00
CA VAL A 46 9.25 -2.15 -0.83
C VAL A 46 9.58 -2.82 -2.15
N ARG A 47 10.84 -2.77 -2.55
CA ARG A 47 11.42 -3.56 -3.63
C ARG A 47 12.05 -4.81 -3.01
N TRP A 48 11.40 -5.96 -3.20
CA TRP A 48 11.89 -7.23 -2.67
C TRP A 48 12.88 -7.85 -3.66
N GLY A 49 13.96 -8.43 -3.14
CA GLY A 49 15.03 -9.01 -3.94
C GLY A 49 16.03 -8.01 -4.47
N ASN A 50 16.05 -6.77 -3.97
CA ASN A 50 17.06 -5.79 -4.37
C ASN A 50 17.32 -4.79 -3.24
N SER A 51 18.57 -4.36 -3.07
CA SER A 51 19.01 -3.41 -2.04
C SER A 51 18.95 -1.93 -2.48
N THR A 52 18.58 -1.67 -3.73
CA THR A 52 18.50 -0.32 -4.31
C THR A 52 17.11 -0.01 -4.85
N CYS A 53 16.74 1.27 -4.92
CA CYS A 53 15.50 1.67 -5.58
C CYS A 53 15.67 1.77 -7.11
N PRO A 54 14.58 1.56 -7.89
CA PRO A 54 14.62 1.73 -9.34
C PRO A 54 15.01 3.16 -9.71
N SER A 55 15.69 3.35 -10.85
CA SER A 55 16.09 4.67 -11.37
C SER A 55 14.93 5.49 -11.97
N THR A 56 13.70 5.21 -11.54
CA THR A 56 12.50 5.96 -11.93
C THR A 56 12.59 7.39 -11.41
N ALA A 57 12.24 8.37 -12.25
CA ALA A 57 12.28 9.77 -11.87
C ALA A 57 11.39 10.05 -10.64
N GLY A 58 11.95 10.72 -9.64
CA GLY A 58 11.24 11.02 -8.39
C GLY A 58 11.07 9.80 -7.47
N THR A 59 11.93 8.79 -7.59
CA THR A 59 12.05 7.68 -6.62
C THR A 59 13.39 7.80 -5.90
N GLU A 60 13.36 7.71 -4.56
CA GLU A 60 14.54 7.74 -3.71
C GLU A 60 14.58 6.56 -2.74
N LEU A 61 15.79 6.15 -2.33
CA LEU A 61 15.99 5.13 -1.31
C LEU A 61 15.74 5.74 0.07
N VAL A 62 14.88 5.09 0.86
CA VAL A 62 14.71 5.40 2.28
C VAL A 62 15.73 4.62 3.10
N TYR A 63 15.74 3.29 2.96
CA TYR A 63 16.77 2.41 3.51
C TYR A 63 16.82 1.07 2.76
N ALA A 64 17.97 0.41 2.86
CA ALA A 64 18.18 -0.96 2.39
C ALA A 64 18.22 -1.93 3.58
N GLY A 65 17.98 -3.22 3.30
CA GLY A 65 17.80 -4.20 4.34
C GLY A 65 17.72 -5.63 3.85
N ARG A 66 17.31 -6.51 4.76
CA ARG A 66 17.04 -7.94 4.48
C ARG A 66 15.58 -8.26 4.74
N ALA A 67 14.98 -9.03 3.84
CA ALA A 67 13.63 -9.54 4.04
C ALA A 67 13.64 -10.58 5.15
N VAL A 68 12.68 -10.48 6.07
CA VAL A 68 12.50 -11.45 7.14
C VAL A 68 11.03 -11.80 7.33
N GLY A 69 10.78 -12.99 7.85
CA GLY A 69 9.45 -13.44 8.26
C GLY A 69 9.52 -14.44 9.39
N SER A 70 8.41 -15.07 9.73
CA SER A 70 8.42 -16.22 10.62
C SER A 70 9.02 -17.45 9.92
N HIS A 71 9.68 -18.30 10.70
CA HIS A 71 10.19 -19.58 10.23
C HIS A 71 9.10 -20.38 9.51
N TRP A 72 9.42 -21.00 8.39
CA TRP A 72 8.44 -21.62 7.47
C TRP A 72 7.49 -22.62 8.13
N SER A 73 7.96 -23.33 9.16
CA SER A 73 7.18 -24.34 9.88
C SER A 73 6.50 -23.83 11.15
N SER A 74 6.69 -22.55 11.50
CA SER A 74 6.11 -21.98 12.71
C SER A 74 4.61 -21.72 12.53
N SER A 75 3.80 -22.13 13.50
CA SER A 75 2.35 -21.89 13.52
C SER A 75 1.96 -20.52 14.08
N GLY A 76 2.93 -19.72 14.53
CA GLY A 76 2.74 -18.39 15.09
C GLY A 76 3.88 -17.44 14.72
N GLY A 77 3.77 -16.19 15.16
CA GLY A 77 4.67 -15.10 14.80
C GLY A 77 4.03 -14.13 13.81
N THR A 78 4.83 -13.55 12.91
CA THR A 78 4.34 -12.67 11.85
C THR A 78 3.83 -13.48 10.65
N SER A 79 2.69 -13.06 10.11
CA SER A 79 2.19 -13.56 8.81
C SER A 79 2.60 -12.65 7.65
N ASP A 80 3.32 -11.57 7.93
CA ASP A 80 3.85 -10.65 6.94
C ASP A 80 5.37 -10.76 6.82
N ILE A 81 5.88 -10.37 5.65
CA ILE A 81 7.31 -10.22 5.40
C ILE A 81 7.69 -8.76 5.59
N LEU A 82 8.71 -8.55 6.42
CA LEU A 82 9.23 -7.24 6.80
C LEU A 82 10.58 -7.01 6.11
N CYS A 83 10.88 -5.74 5.83
CA CYS A 83 12.22 -5.34 5.40
C CYS A 83 12.95 -4.80 6.64
N LEU A 84 13.90 -5.57 7.19
CA LEU A 84 14.68 -5.11 8.34
C LEU A 84 15.87 -4.29 7.85
N PRO A 85 16.13 -3.11 8.46
CA PRO A 85 17.33 -2.36 8.16
C PRO A 85 18.59 -3.19 8.50
N GLU A 86 19.68 -2.95 7.78
CA GLU A 86 20.95 -3.63 8.03
C GLU A 86 21.55 -3.28 9.40
N GLU A 87 21.27 -2.07 9.88
CA GLU A 87 21.71 -1.55 11.18
C GLU A 87 20.49 -1.40 12.10
N PRO A 88 20.26 -2.35 13.04
CA PRO A 88 19.16 -2.27 13.99
C PRO A 88 19.48 -1.32 15.16
N GLU A 89 18.45 -0.69 15.70
CA GLU A 89 18.50 0.07 16.95
C GLU A 89 17.84 -0.75 18.07
N TYR A 90 18.41 -0.67 19.27
CA TYR A 90 17.88 -1.32 20.48
C TYR A 90 17.82 -0.30 21.61
N GLU A 91 16.87 -0.48 22.53
CA GLU A 91 16.85 0.25 23.79
C GLU A 91 18.13 -0.04 24.59
N GLU A 92 18.72 1.00 25.19
CA GLU A 92 19.97 0.88 25.97
C GLU A 92 19.78 -0.01 27.21
N GLU A 93 18.61 0.06 27.84
CA GLU A 93 18.23 -0.79 28.97
C GLU A 93 17.47 -2.03 28.49
N PHE A 94 18.06 -3.22 28.62
CA PHE A 94 17.41 -4.48 28.25
C PHE A 94 17.60 -5.59 29.28
N GLN A 95 16.64 -6.53 29.31
CA GLN A 95 16.77 -7.78 30.06
C GLN A 95 17.15 -8.91 29.12
N SER A 96 18.34 -9.47 29.32
CA SER A 96 18.77 -10.64 28.56
C SER A 96 17.94 -11.88 28.92
N GLY A 97 17.64 -12.73 27.93
CA GLY A 97 17.16 -14.09 28.17
C GLY A 97 15.66 -14.28 28.45
N ALA A 98 14.78 -13.35 28.04
CA ALA A 98 13.33 -13.61 28.02
C ALA A 98 13.03 -14.91 27.23
N GLN A 99 12.26 -15.84 27.81
CA GLN A 99 12.12 -17.23 27.32
C GLN A 99 10.88 -17.47 26.43
N ARG A 100 10.15 -16.41 26.06
CA ARG A 100 8.93 -16.49 25.23
C ARG A 100 8.90 -15.35 24.22
N TYR A 101 9.49 -15.56 23.04
CA TYR A 101 9.56 -14.58 21.96
C TYR A 101 9.03 -15.15 20.65
N SER A 102 8.58 -14.24 19.78
CA SER A 102 8.44 -14.51 18.35
C SER A 102 9.80 -14.27 17.70
N THR A 103 10.18 -15.11 16.75
CA THR A 103 11.43 -14.97 15.99
C THR A 103 11.14 -14.44 14.59
N LEU A 104 12.11 -13.68 14.07
CA LEU A 104 12.20 -13.32 12.66
C LEU A 104 13.41 -14.04 12.08
N HIS A 105 13.22 -14.61 10.90
CA HIS A 105 14.22 -15.36 10.15
C HIS A 105 14.38 -14.72 8.78
N GLY A 106 15.61 -14.69 8.26
CA GLY A 106 15.87 -14.27 6.89
C GLY A 106 14.97 -15.03 5.91
N VAL A 107 14.46 -14.32 4.91
CA VAL A 107 13.73 -14.94 3.80
C VAL A 107 14.74 -15.47 2.80
N GLU A 108 14.55 -16.71 2.35
CA GLU A 108 15.37 -17.36 1.35
C GLU A 108 14.64 -17.47 0.01
N TYR A 109 15.39 -17.38 -1.08
CA TYR A 109 14.90 -17.76 -2.41
C TYR A 109 14.78 -19.28 -2.48
N GLU A 110 13.60 -19.81 -2.15
CA GLU A 110 13.32 -21.23 -2.18
C GLU A 110 12.74 -21.61 -3.56
N THR A 111 13.64 -22.02 -4.45
CA THR A 111 13.34 -22.27 -5.85
C THR A 111 14.01 -23.55 -6.35
N PHE A 112 13.86 -23.85 -7.64
CA PHE A 112 14.27 -25.12 -8.25
C PHE A 112 15.16 -24.92 -9.49
N ASP A 113 15.87 -25.98 -9.88
CA ASP A 113 16.77 -25.96 -11.05
C ASP A 113 16.01 -25.56 -12.33
N GLY A 114 16.54 -24.58 -13.05
CA GLY A 114 15.94 -24.07 -14.29
C GLY A 114 14.73 -23.14 -14.08
N SER A 115 14.42 -22.75 -12.85
CA SER A 115 13.47 -21.67 -12.61
C SER A 115 14.03 -20.31 -13.05
N PRO A 116 13.19 -19.28 -13.23
CA PRO A 116 13.67 -17.92 -13.51
C PRO A 116 14.56 -17.30 -12.41
N LEU A 117 14.66 -17.92 -11.24
CA LEU A 117 15.39 -17.43 -10.07
C LEU A 117 16.48 -18.41 -9.61
N ASP A 118 16.83 -19.41 -10.43
CA ASP A 118 17.74 -20.50 -10.07
C ASP A 118 19.08 -20.02 -9.51
N GLU A 119 19.66 -18.97 -10.11
CA GLU A 119 20.93 -18.40 -9.65
C GLU A 119 20.86 -17.83 -8.22
N ALA A 120 19.70 -17.37 -7.79
CA ALA A 120 19.48 -16.80 -6.46
C ALA A 120 19.13 -17.86 -5.40
N ARG A 121 18.92 -19.13 -5.79
CA ARG A 121 18.47 -20.21 -4.89
C ARG A 121 19.30 -20.28 -3.62
N ASP A 122 18.63 -20.54 -2.50
CA ASP A 122 19.21 -20.67 -1.15
C ASP A 122 19.95 -19.42 -0.64
N HIS A 123 19.87 -18.29 -1.34
CA HIS A 123 20.40 -17.02 -0.83
C HIS A 123 19.31 -16.26 -0.06
N ASN A 124 19.77 -15.37 0.83
CA ASN A 124 18.87 -14.45 1.52
C ASN A 124 18.38 -13.34 0.58
N VAL A 125 17.14 -12.93 0.77
CA VAL A 125 16.47 -11.93 -0.05
C VAL A 125 16.75 -10.52 0.49
N PRO A 126 17.49 -9.65 -0.22
CA PRO A 126 17.62 -8.24 0.14
C PRO A 126 16.31 -7.49 -0.11
N CYS A 127 16.17 -6.31 0.48
CA CYS A 127 15.04 -5.43 0.23
C CYS A 127 15.46 -3.96 0.29
N ALA A 128 14.69 -3.12 -0.40
CA ALA A 128 14.85 -1.68 -0.38
C ALA A 128 13.49 -1.03 -0.14
N VAL A 129 13.41 -0.11 0.82
CA VAL A 129 12.23 0.74 1.00
C VAL A 129 12.43 2.00 0.19
N CYS A 130 11.51 2.24 -0.74
CA CYS A 130 11.59 3.31 -1.72
C CYS A 130 10.47 4.32 -1.53
N HIS A 131 10.79 5.59 -1.73
CA HIS A 131 9.84 6.70 -1.65
C HIS A 131 9.69 7.37 -3.01
N ALA A 132 8.46 7.38 -3.52
CA ALA A 132 8.09 8.08 -4.74
C ALA A 132 7.60 9.49 -4.38
N THR A 133 8.45 10.50 -4.55
CA THR A 133 8.31 11.84 -3.96
C THR A 133 7.15 12.68 -4.52
N SER A 134 6.71 12.40 -5.74
CA SER A 134 5.67 13.16 -6.44
C SER A 134 4.39 12.37 -6.71
N ARG A 135 4.30 11.14 -6.21
CA ARG A 135 3.26 10.16 -6.51
C ARG A 135 2.66 9.69 -5.19
N ALA A 136 1.38 9.99 -4.97
CA ALA A 136 0.70 9.82 -3.68
C ALA A 136 0.16 8.40 -3.43
N SER A 137 0.26 7.49 -4.40
CA SER A 137 -0.23 6.12 -4.24
C SER A 137 0.74 5.08 -4.80
N SER A 138 0.81 3.93 -4.14
CA SER A 138 1.52 2.74 -4.62
C SER A 138 0.59 1.52 -4.62
N ILE A 139 0.75 0.65 -5.62
CA ILE A 139 0.02 -0.62 -5.72
C ILE A 139 0.93 -1.73 -6.24
N MET A 140 0.69 -2.94 -5.76
CA MET A 140 1.22 -4.18 -6.35
C MET A 140 0.10 -4.86 -7.13
N ILE A 141 0.36 -5.23 -8.38
CA ILE A 141 -0.62 -5.93 -9.22
C ILE A 141 -0.10 -7.34 -9.51
N PRO A 142 -0.71 -8.40 -8.92
CA PRO A 142 -0.34 -9.77 -9.21
C PRO A 142 -0.80 -10.19 -10.63
N ALA A 143 -0.13 -11.19 -11.19
CA ALA A 143 -0.36 -11.74 -12.53
C ALA A 143 -0.28 -10.70 -13.67
N ARG A 144 0.49 -9.62 -13.48
CA ARG A 144 0.72 -8.57 -14.49
C ARG A 144 2.19 -8.18 -14.53
N GLN A 145 2.64 -7.74 -15.71
CA GLN A 145 4.00 -7.19 -15.92
C GLN A 145 3.97 -5.71 -16.32
N SER A 146 2.79 -5.10 -16.36
CA SER A 146 2.58 -3.72 -16.82
C SER A 146 1.62 -2.99 -15.90
N CYS A 147 1.92 -1.72 -15.62
CA CYS A 147 1.03 -0.86 -14.86
C CYS A 147 -0.19 -0.43 -15.68
N PRO A 148 -1.31 -0.03 -15.03
CA PRO A 148 -2.42 0.59 -15.71
C PRO A 148 -1.99 1.89 -16.40
N ALA A 149 -2.78 2.37 -17.36
CA ALA A 149 -2.52 3.66 -17.98
C ALA A 149 -2.42 4.76 -16.91
N THR A 150 -1.51 5.73 -17.09
CA THR A 150 -1.19 6.84 -16.16
C THR A 150 -0.48 6.47 -14.87
N TRP A 151 -0.19 5.18 -14.63
CA TRP A 151 0.66 4.74 -13.52
C TRP A 151 2.09 4.55 -13.99
N THR A 152 3.04 4.89 -13.12
CA THR A 152 4.47 4.67 -13.35
C THR A 152 4.86 3.30 -12.82
N GLY A 153 5.55 2.50 -13.64
CA GLY A 153 6.11 1.24 -13.19
C GLY A 153 7.41 1.45 -12.44
N GLU A 154 7.50 0.87 -11.24
CA GLU A 154 8.71 0.91 -10.43
C GLU A 154 9.58 -0.30 -10.70
N TYR A 155 9.02 -1.49 -10.56
CA TYR A 155 9.69 -2.75 -10.92
C TYR A 155 8.65 -3.83 -11.21
N LYS A 156 9.11 -4.91 -11.83
CA LYS A 156 8.30 -6.09 -12.13
C LYS A 156 9.12 -7.35 -11.87
N GLY A 157 8.42 -8.46 -11.68
CA GLY A 157 9.06 -9.75 -11.51
C GLY A 157 8.03 -10.84 -11.27
N TYR A 158 8.25 -11.62 -10.21
CA TYR A 158 7.45 -12.80 -9.90
C TYR A 158 6.73 -12.65 -8.56
N LEU A 159 5.48 -13.11 -8.53
CA LEU A 159 4.71 -13.19 -7.31
C LEU A 159 5.26 -14.35 -6.48
N VAL A 160 5.61 -14.06 -5.24
CA VAL A 160 6.16 -15.03 -4.29
C VAL A 160 5.36 -15.06 -3.01
N SER A 161 5.37 -16.21 -2.33
CA SER A 161 4.76 -16.40 -1.01
C SER A 161 5.47 -17.51 -0.23
N GLY A 162 5.00 -17.79 0.98
CA GLY A 162 5.54 -18.85 1.83
C GLY A 162 5.26 -20.26 1.33
N TYR A 163 5.84 -21.23 2.02
CA TYR A 163 5.66 -22.65 1.72
C TYR A 163 4.19 -23.08 1.77
N GLY A 164 3.70 -23.74 0.72
CA GLY A 164 2.29 -24.10 0.59
C GLY A 164 1.73 -25.04 1.67
N SER A 165 2.59 -25.80 2.37
CA SER A 165 2.21 -26.63 3.52
C SER A 165 2.62 -26.06 4.87
N GLY A 166 3.08 -24.80 4.90
CA GLY A 166 3.52 -24.09 6.11
C GLY A 166 2.48 -23.12 6.69
N GLY A 167 2.94 -22.23 7.56
CA GLY A 167 2.13 -21.12 8.06
C GLY A 167 1.74 -20.13 6.95
N ARG A 168 0.62 -19.41 7.14
CA ARG A 168 0.17 -18.40 6.16
C ARG A 168 1.15 -17.22 6.11
N GLN A 169 1.56 -16.84 4.90
CA GLN A 169 2.39 -15.67 4.64
C GLN A 169 1.76 -14.78 3.56
N SER A 170 1.99 -13.46 3.66
CA SER A 170 1.55 -12.51 2.65
C SER A 170 2.32 -12.72 1.34
N ALA A 171 1.64 -12.54 0.21
CA ALA A 171 2.28 -12.58 -1.10
C ALA A 171 3.02 -11.25 -1.36
N LYS A 172 4.21 -11.33 -1.94
CA LYS A 172 5.04 -10.18 -2.31
C LYS A 172 5.39 -10.22 -3.79
N CYS A 173 5.69 -9.05 -4.36
CA CYS A 173 6.26 -8.98 -5.69
C CYS A 173 7.79 -8.98 -5.56
N LEU A 174 8.42 -10.07 -5.97
CA LEU A 174 9.87 -10.18 -6.02
C LEU A 174 10.38 -9.59 -7.33
N ASP A 175 11.46 -8.82 -7.30
CA ASP A 175 12.10 -8.30 -8.51
C ASP A 175 12.52 -9.46 -9.43
N GLY A 176 12.27 -9.30 -10.73
CA GLY A 176 12.62 -10.31 -11.73
C GLY A 176 14.13 -10.41 -11.97
N ASN A 177 14.91 -9.43 -11.53
CA ASN A 177 16.37 -9.46 -11.52
C ASN A 177 16.86 -9.35 -10.06
N PRO A 178 16.74 -10.42 -9.27
CA PRO A 178 17.10 -10.39 -7.86
C PRO A 178 18.61 -10.22 -7.66
N GLU A 179 18.97 -9.51 -6.60
CA GLU A 179 20.31 -9.48 -6.04
C GLU A 179 20.49 -10.62 -5.05
N PHE A 180 21.69 -11.18 -5.05
CA PHE A 180 22.16 -12.17 -4.09
C PHE A 180 23.69 -12.08 -3.99
N LEU A 181 24.23 -12.41 -2.82
CA LEU A 181 25.66 -12.36 -2.55
C LEU A 181 26.30 -13.73 -2.79
N ASN A 182 27.20 -13.80 -3.77
CA ASN A 182 27.93 -15.04 -4.09
C ASN A 182 28.64 -15.59 -2.84
N GLY A 183 28.35 -16.85 -2.50
CA GLY A 183 28.91 -17.53 -1.32
C GLY A 183 28.09 -17.39 -0.05
N GLU A 184 26.99 -16.61 -0.04
CA GLU A 184 26.00 -16.62 1.05
C GLU A 184 24.92 -17.70 0.88
N ALA A 185 24.95 -18.48 -0.21
CA ALA A 185 24.03 -19.60 -0.43
C ALA A 185 24.06 -20.55 0.77
N ARG A 186 22.96 -20.62 1.50
CA ARG A 186 22.79 -21.51 2.64
C ARG A 186 21.32 -21.80 2.82
N ASN A 187 20.95 -23.05 2.59
CA ASN A 187 19.62 -23.56 2.91
C ASN A 187 19.43 -23.63 4.43
N SER A 188 19.12 -22.49 5.06
CA SER A 188 18.91 -22.37 6.51
C SER A 188 17.46 -22.63 6.90
N ASN A 189 16.56 -22.74 5.92
CA ASN A 189 15.13 -22.90 6.08
C ASN A 189 14.56 -21.87 7.06
N GLY A 190 14.82 -20.60 6.77
CA GLY A 190 14.32 -19.48 7.57
C GLY A 190 12.83 -19.21 7.30
N ALA A 191 12.53 -17.98 6.92
CA ALA A 191 11.34 -17.69 6.13
C ALA A 191 11.64 -18.02 4.66
N LEU A 192 10.63 -18.31 3.84
CA LEU A 192 10.85 -18.80 2.48
C LEU A 192 10.02 -18.01 1.48
N PHE A 193 10.59 -17.75 0.30
CA PHE A 193 9.87 -17.31 -0.88
C PHE A 193 9.86 -18.40 -1.95
N PHE A 194 8.67 -18.93 -2.19
CA PHE A 194 8.35 -19.78 -3.33
C PHE A 194 7.64 -18.98 -4.42
N LEU A 195 7.90 -19.36 -5.67
CA LEU A 195 7.13 -18.89 -6.81
C LEU A 195 5.67 -19.33 -6.68
N VAL A 196 4.73 -18.46 -7.05
CA VAL A 196 3.29 -18.71 -6.94
C VAL A 196 2.72 -19.09 -8.30
N GLU A 197 1.98 -20.19 -8.37
CA GLU A 197 1.16 -20.56 -9.53
C GLU A 197 -0.34 -20.36 -9.25
N ALA A 198 -1.13 -20.14 -10.31
CA ALA A 198 -2.59 -20.11 -10.17
C ALA A 198 -3.16 -21.53 -10.22
N VAL A 199 -4.04 -21.88 -9.28
CA VAL A 199 -4.86 -23.10 -9.38
C VAL A 199 -6.18 -22.76 -10.08
N CYS A 200 -6.54 -23.53 -11.11
CA CYS A 200 -7.75 -23.34 -11.90
C CYS A 200 -9.04 -23.76 -11.18
N ASN A 201 -9.29 -23.18 -10.01
CA ASN A 201 -10.49 -23.35 -9.21
C ASN A 201 -10.96 -21.97 -8.73
N GLY A 202 -12.09 -21.49 -9.24
CA GLY A 202 -12.51 -20.10 -9.07
C GLY A 202 -11.71 -19.08 -9.91
N ILE A 203 -10.57 -19.49 -10.48
CA ILE A 203 -9.79 -18.77 -11.50
C ILE A 203 -9.99 -19.47 -12.85
N ARG A 204 -10.31 -18.71 -13.89
CA ARG A 204 -10.51 -19.25 -15.25
C ARG A 204 -9.18 -19.53 -15.93
N CYS A 205 -9.03 -20.73 -16.47
CA CYS A 205 -7.89 -21.13 -17.29
C CYS A 205 -8.41 -21.59 -18.67
N PRO A 206 -8.15 -20.84 -19.77
CA PRO A 206 -7.45 -19.55 -19.90
C PRO A 206 -8.22 -18.34 -19.33
N PRO A 207 -7.57 -17.18 -19.06
CA PRO A 207 -6.22 -16.77 -19.50
C PRO A 207 -5.07 -17.19 -18.57
N TYR A 208 -5.37 -17.71 -17.38
CA TYR A 208 -4.33 -18.25 -16.50
C TYR A 208 -3.88 -19.63 -17.01
N ASP A 209 -2.62 -19.97 -16.75
CA ASP A 209 -2.03 -21.29 -17.02
C ASP A 209 -1.50 -21.82 -15.68
N PRO A 210 -2.01 -22.95 -15.17
CA PRO A 210 -1.65 -23.46 -13.85
C PRO A 210 -0.25 -24.08 -13.78
N ARG A 211 0.52 -24.02 -14.87
CA ARG A 211 1.90 -24.52 -14.97
C ARG A 211 2.91 -23.39 -15.17
N LYS A 212 2.50 -22.16 -14.85
CA LYS A 212 3.31 -20.95 -15.03
C LYS A 212 3.27 -20.15 -13.75
N GLU A 213 4.45 -19.69 -13.39
CA GLU A 213 4.65 -18.79 -12.27
C GLU A 213 4.00 -17.43 -12.57
N LEU A 214 3.24 -16.93 -11.61
CA LEU A 214 2.56 -15.66 -11.71
C LEU A 214 3.59 -14.55 -11.62
N THR A 215 3.51 -13.62 -12.57
CA THR A 215 4.32 -12.40 -12.53
C THR A 215 3.69 -11.35 -11.62
N CYS A 216 4.38 -10.25 -11.39
CA CYS A 216 3.84 -9.10 -10.69
C CYS A 216 4.49 -7.80 -11.16
N VAL A 217 3.86 -6.67 -10.85
CA VAL A 217 4.40 -5.33 -11.06
C VAL A 217 4.03 -4.44 -9.88
N VAL A 218 4.96 -3.57 -9.47
CA VAL A 218 4.71 -2.50 -8.51
C VAL A 218 4.66 -1.18 -9.25
N CYS A 219 3.62 -0.39 -8.95
CA CYS A 219 3.28 0.83 -9.66
C CYS A 219 3.03 1.97 -8.68
N THR A 220 3.33 3.19 -9.09
CA THR A 220 3.05 4.42 -8.33
C THR A 220 2.29 5.44 -9.18
N LYS A 221 1.56 6.35 -8.53
CA LYS A 221 0.79 7.43 -9.18
C LYS A 221 0.67 8.66 -8.30
#